data_AF-A0AAV1ZJI4-F1
#
_entry.id   AF-A0AAV1ZJI4-F1
#
_cell.length_a   1.000
_cell.length_b   1.000
_cell.length_c   1.000
_cell.angle_alpha   90.00
_cell.angle_beta   90.00
_cell.angle_gamma   90.00
#
_symmetry.space_group_name_H-M   'P 1'
#
loop_
_entity.id
_entity.type
_entity.pdbx_description
1 polymer ?
#
loop_
_entity_poly.entity_id
_entity_poly.type
_entity_poly.pdbx_seq_one_letter_code
_entity_poly.pdbx_strand_id
1 'polypeptide(L)'
;MESSTMGGKEEFFDAVEDQVDLFDDLNETEELRKRCLHELREWAKSQPHFINCRLDNNFLLRFLRMRKYRVDLAQQVLDKYLTVKTKYPMTYQKLDIHKPSLRDLISRGYVFPLPERDKDGRIVLFCIAKALDTTRHKQADVFKSFLLTFEVLMECELNQKRGINYIFTQEGYQIQHALLVGLRDLQKMIHSGEKAMPLRHKELHWMNVPKYLATLFQLLKTFLSQKLQDRIIIHHDISSLHNRFPTSMLPKEYGGTIPVREMTARWIEILDSKRDQILALDDMKVDESKRPKEKQSGRIIPRLVNSLSRMELY
;
A
#
# COMPACT_ATOMS: atom_id res chain seq x y z
N MET A 1 -21.87 -34.61 19.02
CA MET A 1 -20.73 -33.81 19.52
C MET A 1 -19.60 -34.04 18.52
N GLU A 2 -19.66 -33.35 17.39
CA GLU A 2 -18.65 -33.47 16.33
C GLU A 2 -18.29 -32.05 15.88
N SER A 3 -17.00 -31.77 16.02
CA SER A 3 -16.31 -30.54 15.70
C SER A 3 -16.09 -30.49 14.18
N SER A 4 -16.79 -29.60 13.49
CA SER A 4 -16.52 -29.26 12.09
C SER A 4 -15.65 -27.99 12.03
N THR A 5 -14.34 -28.21 11.97
CA THR A 5 -13.36 -27.51 11.12
C THR A 5 -13.67 -26.06 10.70
N MET A 6 -13.12 -25.10 11.45
CA MET A 6 -12.88 -23.71 11.02
C MET A 6 -11.65 -23.62 10.10
N GLY A 7 -11.69 -24.30 8.94
CA GLY A 7 -10.54 -24.37 8.02
C GLY A 7 -10.54 -23.38 6.84
N GLY A 8 -11.57 -22.56 6.65
CA GLY A 8 -11.80 -21.89 5.36
C GLY A 8 -11.39 -20.41 5.22
N LYS A 9 -10.83 -19.76 6.26
CA LYS A 9 -10.69 -18.29 6.29
C LYS A 9 -9.26 -17.73 6.18
N GLU A 10 -8.22 -18.55 6.32
CA GLU A 10 -6.82 -18.08 6.29
C GLU A 10 -6.05 -18.49 5.02
N GLU A 11 -6.54 -19.45 4.25
CA GLU A 11 -5.80 -20.05 3.12
C GLU A 11 -5.66 -19.16 1.87
N PHE A 12 -6.25 -17.97 1.82
CA PHE A 12 -6.25 -17.15 0.60
C PHE A 12 -4.92 -16.43 0.31
N PHE A 13 -4.02 -16.34 1.30
CA PHE A 13 -2.66 -15.81 1.12
C PHE A 13 -1.55 -16.73 1.62
N ASP A 14 -1.92 -17.83 2.28
CA ASP A 14 -1.03 -18.74 3.02
C ASP A 14 -0.77 -20.06 2.28
N ALA A 15 -1.36 -20.27 1.11
CA ALA A 15 -1.06 -21.42 0.26
C ALA A 15 0.32 -21.33 -0.44
N VAL A 16 1.36 -20.90 0.28
CA VAL A 16 2.77 -21.17 -0.05
C VAL A 16 3.59 -21.14 1.26
N GLU A 17 3.34 -22.06 2.18
CA GLU A 17 4.15 -22.20 3.39
C GLU A 17 5.58 -22.76 3.12
N ASP A 18 5.92 -23.11 1.87
CA ASP A 18 7.22 -23.71 1.52
C ASP A 18 7.98 -22.99 0.38
N GLN A 19 7.83 -21.67 0.22
CA GLN A 19 8.83 -20.92 -0.54
C GLN A 19 10.05 -20.63 0.34
N VAL A 20 10.94 -21.62 0.37
CA VAL A 20 12.32 -21.54 0.85
C VAL A 20 12.94 -20.18 0.53
N ASP A 21 13.71 -19.68 1.49
CA ASP A 21 14.27 -18.35 1.66
C ASP A 21 15.24 -17.89 0.54
N LEU A 22 14.85 -18.03 -0.72
CA LEU A 22 15.71 -17.90 -1.90
C LEU A 22 16.10 -16.44 -2.22
N PHE A 23 15.54 -15.45 -1.52
CA PHE A 23 15.79 -14.03 -1.80
C PHE A 23 15.61 -13.11 -0.57
N ASP A 24 16.42 -13.30 0.48
CA ASP A 24 16.46 -12.32 1.57
C ASP A 24 17.35 -11.12 1.23
N ASP A 25 16.77 -10.07 0.63
CA ASP A 25 17.49 -8.82 0.33
C ASP A 25 17.60 -7.85 1.54
N LEU A 26 17.16 -8.30 2.72
CA LEU A 26 17.23 -7.55 3.99
C LEU A 26 18.38 -8.01 4.89
N ASN A 27 18.94 -9.21 4.68
CA ASN A 27 19.91 -9.85 5.57
C ASN A 27 19.40 -9.86 7.02
N GLU A 28 18.14 -10.24 7.21
CA GLU A 28 17.44 -10.20 8.49
C GLU A 28 17.89 -11.36 9.39
N THR A 29 18.84 -11.10 10.30
CA THR A 29 19.18 -12.05 11.37
C THR A 29 18.32 -11.82 12.61
N GLU A 30 18.21 -12.82 13.47
CA GLU A 30 17.44 -12.72 14.72
C GLU A 30 18.02 -11.66 15.67
N GLU A 31 19.35 -11.52 15.72
CA GLU A 31 20.04 -10.51 16.52
C GLU A 31 19.77 -9.09 15.99
N LEU A 32 19.83 -8.91 14.66
CA LEU A 32 19.51 -7.64 14.01
C LEU A 32 18.05 -7.26 14.28
N ARG A 33 17.14 -8.22 14.09
CA ARG A 33 15.71 -8.07 14.34
C ARG A 33 15.44 -7.62 15.78
N LYS A 34 15.98 -8.34 16.77
CA LYS A 34 15.81 -8.04 18.21
C LYS A 34 16.35 -6.66 18.57
N ARG A 35 17.57 -6.34 18.15
CA ARG A 35 18.22 -5.06 18.47
C ARG A 35 17.45 -3.87 17.89
N CYS A 36 17.12 -3.91 16.61
CA CYS A 36 16.44 -2.80 15.94
C CYS A 36 14.98 -2.65 16.40
N LEU A 37 14.28 -3.74 16.72
CA LEU A 37 12.96 -3.68 17.34
C LEU A 37 12.99 -2.99 18.69
N HIS A 38 13.97 -3.34 19.54
CA HIS A 38 14.15 -2.70 20.83
C HIS A 38 14.41 -1.19 20.65
N GLU A 39 15.36 -0.82 19.80
CA GLU A 39 15.73 0.58 19.55
C GLU A 39 14.55 1.42 19.03
N LEU A 40 13.83 0.93 18.01
CA LEU A 40 12.68 1.65 17.46
C LEU A 40 11.53 1.77 18.47
N ARG A 41 11.30 0.72 19.27
CA ARG A 41 10.26 0.72 20.31
C ARG A 41 10.54 1.73 21.41
N GLU A 42 11.76 1.74 21.96
CA GLU A 42 12.14 2.69 23.01
C GLU A 42 12.11 4.13 22.49
N TRP A 43 12.54 4.35 21.25
CA TRP A 43 12.40 5.65 20.61
C TRP A 43 10.92 6.07 20.50
N ALA A 44 10.04 5.18 20.03
CA ALA A 44 8.62 5.49 19.85
C ALA A 44 7.91 5.81 21.17
N LYS A 45 8.26 5.10 22.26
CA LYS A 45 7.77 5.42 23.62
C LYS A 45 8.26 6.78 24.12
N SER A 46 9.46 7.20 23.71
CA SER A 46 10.02 8.49 24.11
C SER A 46 9.42 9.68 23.38
N GLN A 47 8.59 9.46 22.34
CA GLN A 47 7.96 10.54 21.56
C GLN A 47 6.70 11.08 22.26
N PRO A 48 6.71 12.32 22.79
CA PRO A 48 5.60 12.86 23.57
C PRO A 48 4.36 13.21 22.74
N HIS A 49 4.50 13.35 21.41
CA HIS A 49 3.39 13.61 20.50
C HIS A 49 2.68 12.35 20.04
N PHE A 50 3.22 11.15 20.25
CA PHE A 50 2.54 9.92 19.82
C PHE A 50 1.41 9.57 20.79
N ILE A 51 0.22 9.34 20.24
CA ILE A 51 -0.97 8.89 20.99
C ILE A 51 -1.31 7.47 20.52
N ASN A 52 -1.40 6.53 21.47
CA ASN A 52 -1.77 5.13 21.25
C ASN A 52 -0.98 4.41 20.14
N CYS A 53 0.25 4.82 19.87
CA CYS A 53 1.10 4.19 18.86
C CYS A 53 1.26 2.69 19.15
N ARG A 54 1.00 1.84 18.15
CA ARG A 54 1.27 0.40 18.22
C ARG A 54 2.77 0.15 18.39
N LEU A 55 3.12 -0.78 19.28
CA LEU A 55 4.52 -1.14 19.59
C LEU A 55 4.79 -2.65 19.46
N ASP A 56 3.82 -3.39 18.92
CA ASP A 56 3.96 -4.81 18.64
C ASP A 56 5.03 -5.06 17.57
N ASN A 57 5.62 -6.27 17.59
CA ASN A 57 6.73 -6.61 16.70
C ASN A 57 6.32 -6.48 15.23
N ASN A 58 5.15 -7.00 14.84
CA ASN A 58 4.72 -7.02 13.45
C ASN A 58 4.55 -5.60 12.89
N PHE A 59 3.95 -4.69 13.66
CA PHE A 59 3.80 -3.29 13.29
C PHE A 59 5.14 -2.59 13.10
N LEU A 60 6.03 -2.68 14.08
CA LEU A 60 7.34 -2.01 14.02
C LEU A 60 8.24 -2.56 12.90
N LEU A 61 8.13 -3.86 12.60
CA LEU A 61 8.88 -4.49 11.52
C LEU A 61 8.56 -3.92 10.13
N ARG A 62 7.35 -3.41 9.89
CA ARG A 62 6.98 -2.77 8.62
C ARG A 62 7.97 -1.65 8.28
N PHE A 63 8.23 -0.78 9.25
CA PHE A 63 9.11 0.37 9.10
C PHE A 63 10.57 -0.05 8.98
N LEU A 64 11.01 -0.99 9.82
CA LEU A 64 12.38 -1.52 9.78
C LEU A 64 12.68 -2.20 8.45
N ARG A 65 11.81 -3.11 7.98
CA ARG A 65 11.96 -3.84 6.72
C ARG A 65 11.92 -2.90 5.51
N MET A 66 11.00 -1.92 5.50
CA MET A 66 10.95 -0.90 4.44
C MET A 66 12.26 -0.10 4.33
N ARG A 67 12.96 0.10 5.46
CA ARG A 67 14.21 0.86 5.55
C ARG A 67 15.45 -0.02 5.74
N LYS A 68 15.36 -1.32 5.44
CA LYS A 68 16.50 -2.26 5.54
C LYS A 68 17.23 -2.15 6.89
N TYR A 69 16.46 -2.12 7.98
CA TYR A 69 16.95 -2.03 9.35
C TYR A 69 17.76 -0.76 9.69
N ARG A 70 17.68 0.28 8.86
CA ARG A 70 18.14 1.64 9.20
C ARG A 70 17.15 2.30 10.16
N VAL A 71 17.41 2.18 11.45
CA VAL A 71 16.50 2.63 12.52
C VAL A 71 16.19 4.13 12.41
N ASP A 72 17.21 4.95 12.14
CA ASP A 72 17.08 6.40 11.90
C ASP A 72 16.07 6.75 10.81
N LEU A 73 16.05 5.98 9.72
CA LEU A 73 15.10 6.16 8.63
C LEU A 73 13.73 5.56 8.95
N ALA A 74 13.68 4.46 9.71
CA ALA A 74 12.43 3.83 10.13
C ALA A 74 11.64 4.73 11.09
N GLN A 75 12.32 5.41 12.03
CA GLN A 75 11.76 6.42 12.92
C GLN A 75 11.03 7.53 12.13
N GLN A 76 11.69 8.06 11.10
CA GLN A 76 11.12 9.10 10.23
C GLN A 76 9.85 8.64 9.50
N VAL A 77 9.81 7.39 9.03
CA VAL A 77 8.63 6.84 8.34
C VAL A 77 7.50 6.60 9.35
N LEU A 78 7.80 6.07 10.54
CA LEU A 78 6.79 5.84 11.58
C LEU A 78 6.14 7.16 12.03
N ASP A 79 6.95 8.19 12.28
CA ASP A 79 6.43 9.51 12.60
C ASP A 79 5.53 10.05 11.48
N LYS A 80 6.03 9.99 10.24
CA LYS A 80 5.28 10.48 9.09
C LYS A 80 3.97 9.72 8.88
N TYR A 81 3.97 8.40 9.07
CA TYR A 81 2.78 7.54 9.00
C TYR A 81 1.69 8.00 9.97
N LEU A 82 2.03 8.20 11.26
CA LEU A 82 1.08 8.67 12.27
C LEU A 82 0.61 10.11 11.99
N THR A 83 1.53 10.96 11.51
CA THR A 83 1.26 12.36 11.19
C THR A 83 0.24 12.50 10.06
N VAL A 84 0.42 11.78 8.94
CA VAL A 84 -0.52 11.88 7.81
C VAL A 84 -1.90 11.34 8.17
N LYS A 85 -1.98 10.30 9.04
CA LYS A 85 -3.26 9.77 9.54
C LYS A 85 -4.05 10.80 10.35
N THR A 86 -3.34 11.61 11.13
CA THR A 86 -3.96 12.66 11.95
C THR A 86 -4.29 13.90 11.13
N LYS A 87 -3.38 14.32 10.24
CA LYS A 87 -3.50 15.57 9.45
C LYS A 87 -4.53 15.47 8.33
N TYR A 88 -4.71 14.29 7.74
CA TYR A 88 -5.60 14.09 6.59
C TYR A 88 -6.69 13.05 6.89
N PRO A 89 -7.57 13.29 7.88
CA PRO A 89 -8.54 12.32 8.37
C PRO A 89 -9.55 11.90 7.29
N MET A 90 -9.89 12.79 6.36
CA MET A 90 -10.78 12.49 5.23
C MET A 90 -10.25 11.37 4.33
N THR A 91 -8.92 11.20 4.28
CA THR A 91 -8.24 10.21 3.45
C THR A 91 -7.85 8.97 4.26
N TYR A 92 -7.30 9.17 5.46
CA TYR A 92 -6.63 8.11 6.23
C TYR A 92 -7.44 7.50 7.37
N GLN A 93 -8.54 8.13 7.79
CA GLN A 93 -9.40 7.63 8.87
C GLN A 93 -10.71 7.08 8.34
N LYS A 94 -11.41 6.29 9.14
CA LYS A 94 -12.67 5.63 8.77
C LYS A 94 -12.51 4.83 7.48
N LEU A 95 -11.48 3.97 7.45
CA LEU A 95 -11.25 3.00 6.39
C LEU A 95 -12.22 1.83 6.60
N ASP A 96 -13.47 2.02 6.15
CA ASP A 96 -14.56 1.09 6.42
C ASP A 96 -15.12 0.49 5.12
N ILE A 97 -14.91 -0.81 4.94
CA ILE A 97 -15.43 -1.57 3.80
C ILE A 97 -16.97 -1.65 3.80
N HIS A 98 -17.66 -1.35 4.90
CA HIS A 98 -19.12 -1.26 4.92
C HIS A 98 -19.65 0.06 4.33
N LYS A 99 -18.78 1.03 4.01
CA LYS A 99 -19.20 2.22 3.28
C LYS A 99 -19.68 1.82 1.87
N PRO A 100 -20.93 2.09 1.48
CA PRO A 100 -21.49 1.55 0.23
C PRO A 100 -20.70 1.88 -1.03
N SER A 101 -20.24 3.13 -1.17
CA SER A 101 -19.45 3.56 -2.33
C SER A 101 -18.07 2.89 -2.39
N LEU A 102 -17.43 2.66 -1.24
CA LEU A 102 -16.13 2.00 -1.19
C LEU A 102 -16.25 0.50 -1.49
N ARG A 103 -17.27 -0.16 -0.91
CA ARG A 103 -17.58 -1.57 -1.18
C ARG A 103 -17.89 -1.78 -2.66
N ASP A 104 -18.71 -0.92 -3.26
CA ASP A 104 -19.02 -0.97 -4.69
C ASP A 104 -17.74 -0.88 -5.53
N LEU A 105 -16.89 0.11 -5.26
CA LEU A 105 -15.65 0.32 -5.99
C LEU A 105 -14.73 -0.90 -5.98
N ILE A 106 -14.53 -1.51 -4.80
CA ILE A 106 -13.68 -2.70 -4.65
C ILE A 106 -14.35 -3.92 -5.30
N SER A 107 -15.66 -4.10 -5.14
CA SER A 107 -16.40 -5.22 -5.74
C SER A 107 -16.31 -5.24 -7.27
N ARG A 108 -16.23 -4.05 -7.88
CA ARG A 108 -16.07 -3.86 -9.33
C ARG A 108 -14.63 -4.10 -9.83
N GLY A 109 -13.67 -4.39 -8.94
CA GLY A 109 -12.30 -4.72 -9.30
C GLY A 109 -11.33 -3.54 -9.35
N TYR A 110 -11.65 -2.42 -8.69
CA TYR A 110 -10.77 -1.24 -8.74
C TYR A 110 -9.38 -1.51 -8.17
N VAL A 111 -9.29 -2.24 -7.06
CA VAL A 111 -8.05 -2.75 -6.49
C VAL A 111 -8.33 -4.01 -5.68
N PHE A 112 -7.61 -5.09 -5.97
CA PHE A 112 -7.67 -6.35 -5.22
C PHE A 112 -6.37 -7.13 -5.41
N PRO A 113 -5.93 -7.92 -4.44
CA PRO A 113 -4.80 -8.82 -4.60
C PRO A 113 -5.18 -10.04 -5.44
N LEU A 114 -4.25 -10.49 -6.28
CA LEU A 114 -4.34 -11.79 -6.94
C LEU A 114 -4.09 -12.91 -5.91
N PRO A 115 -4.69 -14.11 -6.12
CA PRO A 115 -4.59 -15.22 -5.17
C PRO A 115 -3.19 -15.80 -5.07
N GLU A 116 -2.45 -15.81 -6.18
CA GLU A 116 -1.08 -16.32 -6.23
C GLU A 116 -0.06 -15.20 -5.97
N ARG A 117 1.15 -15.58 -5.59
CA ARG A 117 2.33 -14.69 -5.53
C ARG A 117 3.13 -14.80 -6.82
N ASP A 118 3.89 -13.77 -7.14
CA ASP A 118 4.81 -13.85 -8.28
C ASP A 118 5.97 -14.81 -8.01
N LYS A 119 6.82 -15.03 -9.02
CA LYS A 119 7.99 -15.90 -8.94
C LYS A 119 9.00 -15.54 -7.83
N ASP A 120 8.95 -14.32 -7.30
CA ASP A 120 9.83 -13.82 -6.25
C ASP A 120 9.11 -13.77 -4.88
N GLY A 121 7.92 -14.38 -4.77
CA GLY A 121 7.11 -14.44 -3.55
C GLY A 121 6.35 -13.15 -3.22
N ARG A 122 6.24 -12.21 -4.18
CA ARG A 122 5.59 -10.91 -3.98
C ARG A 122 4.09 -11.03 -4.21
N ILE A 123 3.30 -10.37 -3.37
CA ILE A 123 1.86 -10.23 -3.64
C ILE A 123 1.66 -9.28 -4.82
N VAL A 124 0.69 -9.59 -5.67
CA VAL A 124 0.38 -8.79 -6.87
C VAL A 124 -0.98 -8.12 -6.70
N LEU A 125 -1.01 -6.79 -6.73
CA LEU A 125 -2.26 -6.03 -6.77
C LEU A 125 -2.72 -5.81 -8.20
N PHE A 126 -3.94 -6.23 -8.51
CA PHE A 126 -4.58 -6.00 -9.79
C PHE A 126 -5.57 -4.84 -9.68
N CYS A 127 -5.47 -3.88 -10.60
CA CYS A 127 -6.26 -2.65 -10.60
C CYS A 127 -6.95 -2.46 -11.94
N ILE A 128 -8.26 -2.22 -11.94
CA ILE A 128 -9.06 -2.01 -13.15
C ILE A 128 -9.62 -0.59 -13.17
N ALA A 129 -9.09 0.26 -14.06
CA ALA A 129 -9.50 1.66 -14.14
C ALA A 129 -10.99 1.84 -14.42
N LYS A 130 -11.57 1.00 -15.30
CA LYS A 130 -13.00 0.99 -15.64
C LYS A 130 -13.93 0.72 -14.44
N ALA A 131 -13.41 0.16 -13.35
CA ALA A 131 -14.20 -0.03 -12.13
C ALA A 131 -14.59 1.31 -11.48
N LEU A 132 -13.81 2.37 -11.70
CA LEU A 132 -14.11 3.70 -11.21
C LEU A 132 -15.22 4.36 -12.03
N ASP A 133 -16.35 4.55 -11.39
CA ASP A 133 -17.50 5.27 -11.93
C ASP A 133 -17.66 6.64 -11.26
N THR A 134 -17.50 7.69 -12.05
CA THR A 134 -17.49 9.09 -11.58
C THR A 134 -18.85 9.58 -11.08
N THR A 135 -19.94 8.86 -11.37
CA THR A 135 -21.29 9.20 -10.88
C THR A 135 -21.60 8.57 -9.53
N ARG A 136 -20.91 7.48 -9.18
CA ARG A 136 -21.15 6.66 -7.97
C ARG A 136 -20.06 6.84 -6.91
N HIS A 137 -18.84 7.13 -7.35
CA HIS A 137 -17.66 7.18 -6.51
C HIS A 137 -17.11 8.59 -6.40
N LYS A 138 -16.46 8.85 -5.27
CA LYS A 138 -15.77 10.10 -4.97
C LYS A 138 -14.27 9.86 -4.92
N GLN A 139 -13.50 10.93 -5.03
CA GLN A 139 -12.05 10.94 -4.80
C GLN A 139 -11.63 10.19 -3.53
N ALA A 140 -12.36 10.40 -2.43
CA ALA A 140 -12.07 9.73 -1.17
C ALA A 140 -12.20 8.20 -1.26
N ASP A 141 -13.09 7.66 -2.10
CA ASP A 141 -13.25 6.21 -2.27
C ASP A 141 -12.03 5.61 -2.98
N VAL A 142 -11.49 6.32 -3.98
CA VAL A 142 -10.25 5.94 -4.68
C VAL A 142 -9.06 5.87 -3.71
N PHE A 143 -8.93 6.86 -2.83
CA PHE A 143 -7.81 6.86 -1.89
C PHE A 143 -7.97 5.81 -0.80
N LYS A 144 -9.18 5.68 -0.26
CA LYS A 144 -9.47 4.72 0.79
C LYS A 144 -9.39 3.28 0.31
N SER A 145 -9.68 2.98 -0.96
CA SER A 145 -9.55 1.61 -1.48
C SER A 145 -8.11 1.12 -1.46
N PHE A 146 -7.14 1.97 -1.85
CA PHE A 146 -5.72 1.64 -1.75
C PHE A 146 -5.25 1.57 -0.31
N LEU A 147 -5.60 2.55 0.53
CA LEU A 147 -5.17 2.56 1.93
C LEU A 147 -5.71 1.37 2.72
N LEU A 148 -7.00 1.06 2.57
CA LEU A 148 -7.62 -0.11 3.16
C LEU A 148 -6.90 -1.39 2.75
N THR A 149 -6.58 -1.51 1.46
CA THR A 149 -5.85 -2.67 0.92
C THR A 149 -4.44 -2.76 1.50
N PHE A 150 -3.74 -1.64 1.59
CA PHE A 150 -2.39 -1.59 2.14
C PHE A 150 -2.35 -1.95 3.63
N GLU A 151 -3.27 -1.43 4.44
CA GLU A 151 -3.31 -1.74 5.88
C GLU A 151 -3.48 -3.25 6.13
N VAL A 152 -4.33 -3.93 5.34
CA VAL A 152 -4.47 -5.39 5.44
C VAL A 152 -3.23 -6.13 4.96
N LEU A 153 -2.70 -5.77 3.79
CA LEU A 153 -1.54 -6.48 3.21
C LEU A 153 -0.27 -6.31 4.04
N MET A 154 -0.13 -5.22 4.79
CA MET A 154 1.03 -4.96 5.65
C MET A 154 1.07 -5.81 6.92
N GLU A 155 -0.03 -6.44 7.34
CA GLU A 155 -0.01 -7.35 8.49
C GLU A 155 0.75 -8.66 8.18
N CYS A 156 0.79 -9.08 6.91
CA CYS A 156 1.54 -10.26 6.48
C CYS A 156 3.06 -9.98 6.44
N GLU A 157 3.85 -10.70 7.25
CA GLU A 157 5.31 -10.53 7.31
C GLU A 157 5.98 -10.80 5.96
N LEU A 158 5.48 -11.78 5.20
CA LEU A 158 6.02 -12.09 3.88
C LEU A 158 5.85 -10.91 2.92
N ASN A 159 4.74 -10.18 2.97
CA ASN A 159 4.55 -8.96 2.18
C ASN A 159 5.50 -7.83 2.63
N GLN A 160 5.75 -7.70 3.93
CA GLN A 160 6.72 -6.72 4.44
C GLN A 160 8.14 -7.02 3.93
N LYS A 161 8.51 -8.30 3.81
CA LYS A 161 9.80 -8.75 3.27
C LYS A 161 9.86 -8.65 1.75
N ARG A 162 8.93 -9.25 1.02
CA ARG A 162 9.00 -9.40 -0.44
C ARG A 162 8.51 -8.16 -1.18
N GLY A 163 7.61 -7.39 -0.60
CA GLY A 163 7.00 -6.22 -1.22
C GLY A 163 5.82 -6.57 -2.14
N ILE A 164 5.38 -5.56 -2.91
CA ILE A 164 4.15 -5.59 -3.70
C ILE A 164 4.45 -5.23 -5.16
N ASN A 165 3.99 -6.04 -6.10
CA ASN A 165 3.89 -5.67 -7.52
C ASN A 165 2.47 -5.18 -7.82
N TYR A 166 2.34 -4.35 -8.85
CA TYR A 166 1.08 -3.74 -9.26
C TYR A 166 0.84 -4.01 -10.73
N ILE A 167 -0.37 -4.42 -11.09
CA ILE A 167 -0.86 -4.46 -12.46
C ILE A 167 -2.01 -3.47 -12.57
N PHE A 168 -1.76 -2.38 -13.29
CA PHE A 168 -2.76 -1.36 -13.58
C PHE A 168 -3.26 -1.51 -15.01
N THR A 169 -4.50 -1.99 -15.14
CA THR A 169 -5.21 -1.97 -16.42
C THR A 169 -5.87 -0.61 -16.59
N GLN A 170 -5.45 0.12 -17.63
CA GLN A 170 -6.00 1.43 -17.97
C GLN A 170 -7.16 1.34 -18.96
N GLU A 171 -7.71 0.14 -19.12
CA GLU A 171 -8.92 -0.10 -19.88
C GLU A 171 -10.05 0.76 -19.33
N GLY A 172 -10.77 1.44 -20.23
CA GLY A 172 -11.87 2.34 -19.86
C GLY A 172 -11.42 3.61 -19.12
N TYR A 173 -10.12 3.89 -18.98
CA TYR A 173 -9.67 5.13 -18.35
C TYR A 173 -10.04 6.35 -19.21
N GLN A 174 -10.66 7.35 -18.58
CA GLN A 174 -11.08 8.57 -19.23
C GLN A 174 -10.58 9.81 -18.47
N ILE A 175 -10.55 10.96 -19.14
CA ILE A 175 -10.13 12.24 -18.53
C ILE A 175 -10.95 12.56 -17.28
N GLN A 176 -12.25 12.20 -17.27
CA GLN A 176 -13.11 12.37 -16.11
C GLN A 176 -12.60 11.65 -14.85
N HIS A 177 -11.88 10.53 -14.97
CA HIS A 177 -11.25 9.87 -13.84
C HIS A 177 -10.14 10.72 -13.25
N ALA A 178 -9.30 11.31 -14.11
CA ALA A 178 -8.23 12.22 -13.68
C ALA A 178 -8.80 13.49 -13.05
N LEU A 179 -9.89 14.04 -13.59
CA LEU A 179 -10.58 15.21 -13.04
C LEU A 179 -11.25 14.92 -11.70
N LEU A 180 -11.90 13.76 -11.55
CA LEU A 180 -12.51 13.34 -10.27
C LEU A 180 -11.46 13.27 -9.16
N VAL A 181 -10.28 12.71 -9.47
CA VAL A 181 -9.22 12.56 -8.46
C VAL A 181 -8.49 13.88 -8.23
N GLY A 182 -8.33 14.71 -9.26
CA GLY A 182 -7.56 15.94 -9.22
C GLY A 182 -6.04 15.68 -9.27
N LEU A 183 -5.32 16.37 -10.16
CA LEU A 183 -3.88 16.15 -10.35
C LEU A 183 -3.05 16.44 -9.10
N ARG A 184 -3.38 17.51 -8.36
CA ARG A 184 -2.64 17.87 -7.13
C ARG A 184 -2.84 16.82 -6.04
N ASP A 185 -4.06 16.33 -5.88
CA ASP A 185 -4.34 15.34 -4.86
C ASP A 185 -3.82 13.96 -5.23
N LEU A 186 -3.83 13.60 -6.52
CA LEU A 186 -3.13 12.42 -7.02
C LEU A 186 -1.62 12.49 -6.77
N GLN A 187 -1.01 13.65 -7.01
CA GLN A 187 0.40 13.86 -6.68
C GLN A 187 0.64 13.68 -5.18
N LYS A 188 -0.18 14.29 -4.31
CA LYS A 188 -0.10 14.13 -2.85
C LYS A 188 -0.26 12.67 -2.42
N MET A 189 -1.21 11.95 -3.02
CA MET A 189 -1.46 10.54 -2.79
C MET A 189 -0.23 9.68 -3.12
N ILE A 190 0.36 9.86 -4.31
CA ILE A 190 1.56 9.13 -4.74
C ILE A 190 2.72 9.41 -3.78
N HIS A 191 2.97 10.68 -3.45
CA HIS A 191 4.05 11.07 -2.54
C HIS A 191 3.84 10.52 -1.13
N SER A 192 2.60 10.49 -0.65
CA SER A 192 2.26 9.95 0.66
C SER A 192 2.38 8.42 0.68
N GLY A 193 1.90 7.74 -0.36
CA GLY A 193 2.08 6.30 -0.53
C GLY A 193 3.55 5.89 -0.50
N GLU A 194 4.40 6.59 -1.25
CA GLU A 194 5.83 6.26 -1.32
C GLU A 194 6.59 6.56 0.00
N LYS A 195 6.24 7.64 0.70
CA LYS A 195 7.05 8.16 1.80
C LYS A 195 6.49 7.91 3.19
N ALA A 196 5.17 7.70 3.32
CA ALA A 196 4.48 7.55 4.61
C ALA A 196 3.97 6.13 4.83
N MET A 197 3.60 5.38 3.79
CA MET A 197 3.20 3.99 3.96
C MET A 197 4.44 3.10 4.05
N PRO A 198 4.57 2.23 5.07
CA PRO A 198 5.73 1.36 5.23
C PRO A 198 5.69 0.15 4.29
N LEU A 199 5.57 0.42 2.99
CA LEU A 199 5.46 -0.57 1.91
C LEU A 199 6.68 -0.57 1.01
N ARG A 200 6.99 -1.76 0.49
CA ARG A 200 8.02 -1.97 -0.53
C ARG A 200 7.34 -2.14 -1.89
N HIS A 201 7.06 -1.04 -2.58
CA HIS A 201 6.63 -1.09 -3.98
C HIS A 201 7.75 -1.68 -4.84
N LYS A 202 7.47 -2.64 -5.71
CA LYS A 202 8.49 -3.37 -6.49
C LYS A 202 8.38 -3.10 -7.98
N GLU A 203 7.36 -3.59 -8.65
CA GLU A 203 7.15 -3.36 -10.09
C GLU A 203 5.76 -2.76 -10.34
N LEU A 204 5.68 -1.81 -11.28
CA LEU A 204 4.44 -1.14 -11.67
C LEU A 204 4.15 -1.45 -13.14
N HIS A 205 3.33 -2.46 -13.38
CA HIS A 205 2.94 -2.91 -14.71
C HIS A 205 1.74 -2.10 -15.19
N TRP A 206 1.89 -1.37 -16.29
CA TRP A 206 0.80 -0.61 -16.92
C TRP A 206 0.41 -1.26 -18.23
N MET A 207 -0.87 -1.58 -18.38
CA MET A 207 -1.40 -2.14 -19.62
C MET A 207 -2.62 -1.35 -20.11
N ASN A 208 -2.93 -1.47 -21.40
CA ASN A 208 -4.08 -0.83 -22.03
C ASN A 208 -4.12 0.70 -21.86
N VAL A 209 -2.96 1.37 -21.80
CA VAL A 209 -2.87 2.83 -21.74
C VAL A 209 -3.44 3.41 -23.05
N PRO A 210 -4.55 4.17 -23.02
CA PRO A 210 -5.13 4.70 -24.24
C PRO A 210 -4.18 5.72 -24.90
N LYS A 211 -3.97 5.60 -26.22
CA LYS A 211 -3.01 6.44 -26.95
C LYS A 211 -3.28 7.95 -26.77
N TYR A 212 -4.55 8.35 -26.74
CA TYR A 212 -4.95 9.75 -26.54
C TYR A 212 -4.66 10.29 -25.13
N LEU A 213 -4.28 9.42 -24.18
CA LEU A 213 -3.89 9.78 -22.81
C LEU A 213 -2.39 9.62 -22.56
N ALA A 214 -1.58 9.31 -23.58
CA ALA A 214 -0.14 9.10 -23.40
C ALA A 214 0.54 10.29 -22.70
N THR A 215 0.21 11.52 -23.09
CA THR A 215 0.74 12.75 -22.46
C THR A 215 0.33 12.87 -21.00
N LEU A 216 -0.93 12.55 -20.67
CA LEU A 216 -1.41 12.56 -19.28
C LEU A 216 -0.63 11.53 -18.45
N PHE A 217 -0.50 10.29 -18.93
CA PHE A 217 0.25 9.26 -18.22
C PHE A 217 1.73 9.62 -18.07
N GLN A 218 2.33 10.28 -19.07
CA GLN A 218 3.70 10.76 -18.95
C GLN A 218 3.84 11.85 -17.89
N LEU A 219 2.84 12.73 -17.73
CA LEU A 219 2.76 13.65 -16.60
C LEU A 219 2.60 12.89 -15.26
N LEU A 220 1.71 11.91 -15.17
CA LEU A 220 1.51 11.13 -13.94
C LEU A 220 2.79 10.41 -13.49
N LYS A 221 3.62 9.95 -14.42
CA LYS A 221 4.93 9.36 -14.10
C LYS A 221 5.85 10.33 -13.38
N THR A 222 5.82 11.63 -13.70
CA THR A 222 6.71 12.62 -13.06
C THR A 222 6.37 12.86 -11.58
N PHE A 223 5.19 12.41 -11.12
CA PHE A 223 4.83 12.45 -9.71
C PHE A 223 5.51 11.36 -8.88
N LEU A 224 6.05 10.33 -9.52
CA LEU A 224 6.80 9.26 -8.88
C LEU A 224 8.28 9.65 -8.73
N SER A 225 8.95 9.16 -7.69
CA SER A 225 10.42 9.27 -7.64
C SER A 225 11.08 8.54 -8.81
N GLN A 226 12.31 8.92 -9.15
CA GLN A 226 13.09 8.24 -10.21
C GLN A 226 13.13 6.73 -9.99
N LYS A 227 13.33 6.29 -8.74
CA LYS A 227 13.33 4.87 -8.36
C LYS A 227 12.03 4.15 -8.75
N LEU A 228 10.87 4.78 -8.57
CA LEU A 228 9.58 4.18 -8.96
C LEU A 228 9.32 4.33 -10.46
N GLN A 229 9.78 5.41 -11.10
CA GLN A 229 9.72 5.55 -12.56
C GLN A 229 10.49 4.42 -13.26
N ASP A 230 11.68 4.09 -12.77
CA ASP A 230 12.53 3.00 -13.30
C ASP A 230 11.91 1.60 -13.12
N ARG A 231 10.86 1.49 -12.29
CA ARG A 231 10.11 0.26 -12.02
C ARG A 231 8.82 0.15 -12.83
N ILE A 232 8.52 1.14 -13.66
CA ILE A 232 7.36 1.11 -14.54
C ILE A 232 7.67 0.23 -15.73
N ILE A 233 6.81 -0.75 -15.98
CA ILE A 233 6.87 -1.64 -17.13
C ILE A 233 5.58 -1.44 -17.90
N ILE A 234 5.67 -1.04 -19.16
CA ILE A 234 4.51 -0.83 -20.02
C ILE A 234 4.31 -2.06 -20.88
N HIS A 235 3.13 -2.64 -20.79
CA HIS A 235 2.69 -3.77 -21.62
C HIS A 235 1.79 -3.26 -22.73
N HIS A 236 2.16 -3.60 -23.97
CA HIS A 236 1.39 -3.24 -25.16
C HIS A 236 0.24 -4.20 -25.45
N ASP A 237 0.37 -5.44 -24.98
CA ASP A 237 -0.60 -6.51 -25.09
C ASP A 237 -0.53 -7.43 -23.87
N ILE A 238 -1.48 -8.36 -23.79
CA ILE A 238 -1.60 -9.31 -22.70
C ILE A 238 -0.47 -10.37 -22.72
N SER A 239 0.05 -10.70 -23.91
CA SER A 239 1.16 -11.64 -24.08
C SER A 239 2.43 -11.14 -23.38
N SER A 240 2.71 -9.83 -23.46
CA SER A 240 3.81 -9.18 -22.75
C SER A 240 3.67 -9.30 -21.24
N LEU A 241 2.44 -9.29 -20.72
CA LEU A 241 2.16 -9.50 -19.30
C LEU A 241 2.37 -10.97 -18.90
N HIS A 242 1.98 -11.91 -19.76
CA HIS A 242 2.19 -13.35 -19.54
C HIS A 242 3.67 -13.76 -19.49
N ASN A 243 4.57 -12.97 -20.07
CA ASN A 243 6.02 -13.18 -19.91
C ASN A 243 6.53 -12.86 -18.49
N ARG A 244 5.73 -12.18 -17.67
CA ARG A 244 6.07 -11.76 -16.30
C ARG A 244 5.27 -12.50 -15.24
N PHE A 245 4.01 -12.82 -15.55
CA PHE A 245 3.08 -13.48 -14.64
C PHE A 245 2.46 -14.72 -15.31
N PRO A 246 2.34 -15.85 -14.58
CA PRO A 246 1.61 -17.01 -15.08
C PRO A 246 0.19 -16.63 -15.52
N THR A 247 -0.29 -17.24 -16.60
CA THR A 247 -1.63 -16.96 -17.12
C THR A 247 -2.71 -17.30 -16.09
N SER A 248 -2.54 -18.40 -15.34
CA SER A 248 -3.47 -18.85 -14.29
C SER A 248 -3.70 -17.82 -13.17
N MET A 249 -2.69 -17.00 -12.88
CA MET A 249 -2.72 -16.00 -11.82
C MET A 249 -3.65 -14.82 -12.15
N LEU A 250 -3.84 -14.51 -13.43
CA LEU A 250 -4.64 -13.35 -13.85
C LEU A 250 -6.14 -13.64 -13.74
N PRO A 251 -6.99 -12.59 -13.71
CA PRO A 251 -8.43 -12.81 -13.80
C PRO A 251 -8.83 -13.42 -15.14
N LYS A 252 -9.97 -14.11 -15.18
CA LYS A 252 -10.52 -14.75 -16.39
C LYS A 252 -10.68 -13.78 -17.57
N GLU A 253 -11.10 -12.55 -17.26
CA GLU A 253 -11.26 -11.45 -18.21
C GLU A 253 -9.93 -11.01 -18.85
N TYR A 254 -8.81 -11.42 -18.25
CA TYR A 254 -7.44 -11.17 -18.69
C TYR A 254 -6.66 -12.49 -18.93
N GLY A 255 -7.37 -13.54 -19.35
CA GLY A 255 -6.78 -14.79 -19.84
C GLY A 255 -6.56 -15.88 -18.78
N GLY A 256 -6.78 -15.59 -17.50
CA GLY A 256 -6.68 -16.62 -16.45
C GLY A 256 -7.97 -17.42 -16.26
N THR A 257 -8.16 -17.95 -15.05
CA THR A 257 -9.21 -18.95 -14.79
C THR A 257 -10.32 -18.45 -13.87
N ILE A 258 -9.99 -17.66 -12.86
CA ILE A 258 -10.95 -17.17 -11.85
C ILE A 258 -11.48 -15.79 -12.29
N PRO A 259 -12.81 -15.59 -12.37
CA PRO A 259 -13.39 -14.30 -12.73
C PRO A 259 -13.06 -13.17 -11.73
N VAL A 260 -12.93 -11.92 -12.21
CA VAL A 260 -12.73 -10.74 -11.34
C VAL A 260 -13.75 -10.70 -10.20
N ARG A 261 -15.03 -10.94 -10.51
CA ARG A 261 -16.12 -10.90 -9.50
C ARG A 261 -15.89 -11.85 -8.32
N GLU A 262 -15.24 -12.98 -8.56
CA GLU A 262 -15.01 -14.01 -7.54
C GLU A 262 -13.77 -13.64 -6.72
N MET A 263 -12.71 -13.17 -7.38
CA MET A 263 -11.53 -12.64 -6.71
C MET A 263 -11.88 -11.44 -5.80
N THR A 264 -12.72 -10.51 -6.28
CA THR A 264 -13.14 -9.35 -5.48
C THR A 264 -14.10 -9.71 -4.35
N ALA A 265 -15.00 -10.69 -4.55
CA ALA A 265 -15.85 -11.20 -3.48
C ALA A 265 -15.04 -11.79 -2.33
N ARG A 266 -14.06 -12.66 -2.64
CA ARG A 266 -13.13 -13.22 -1.64
C ARG A 266 -12.32 -12.12 -0.96
N TRP A 267 -11.87 -11.13 -1.72
CA TRP A 267 -11.14 -10.00 -1.14
C TRP A 267 -12.00 -9.20 -0.16
N ILE A 268 -13.27 -8.96 -0.51
CA ILE A 268 -14.22 -8.28 0.37
C ILE A 268 -14.45 -9.07 1.66
N GLU A 269 -14.55 -10.41 1.61
CA GLU A 269 -14.67 -11.24 2.83
C GLU A 269 -13.46 -11.05 3.76
N ILE A 270 -12.25 -10.96 3.20
CA ILE A 270 -11.04 -10.70 3.97
C ILE A 270 -11.06 -9.30 4.58
N LEU A 271 -11.43 -8.28 3.80
CA LEU A 271 -11.59 -6.91 4.30
C LEU A 271 -12.62 -6.84 5.44
N ASP A 272 -13.77 -7.53 5.28
CA ASP A 272 -14.81 -7.62 6.31
C ASP A 272 -14.25 -8.30 7.57
N SER A 273 -13.46 -9.38 7.43
CA SER A 273 -12.84 -10.08 8.57
C SER A 273 -11.82 -9.25 9.36
N LYS A 274 -11.20 -8.24 8.73
CA LYS A 274 -10.18 -7.37 9.34
C LYS A 274 -10.73 -6.00 9.73
N ARG A 275 -12.02 -5.74 9.48
CA ARG A 275 -12.65 -4.42 9.63
C ARG A 275 -12.39 -3.77 10.98
N ASP A 276 -12.61 -4.49 12.08
CA ASP A 276 -12.48 -3.90 13.42
C ASP A 276 -11.03 -3.52 13.74
N GLN A 277 -10.07 -4.34 13.30
CA GLN A 277 -8.64 -4.05 13.44
C GLN A 277 -8.24 -2.79 12.66
N ILE A 278 -8.80 -2.62 11.46
CA ILE A 278 -8.54 -1.46 10.60
C ILE A 278 -9.16 -0.19 11.20
N LEU A 279 -10.39 -0.27 11.71
CA LEU A 279 -11.04 0.88 12.35
C LEU A 279 -10.32 1.32 13.62
N ALA A 280 -9.77 0.38 14.40
CA ALA A 280 -8.96 0.69 15.58
C ALA A 280 -7.66 1.46 15.23
N LEU A 281 -7.22 1.47 13.96
CA LEU A 281 -6.07 2.28 13.55
C LEU A 281 -6.35 3.79 13.67
N ASP A 282 -7.61 4.21 13.72
CA ASP A 282 -7.99 5.61 13.92
C ASP A 282 -7.61 6.11 15.32
N ASP A 283 -7.36 5.21 16.28
CA ASP A 283 -6.93 5.57 17.64
C ASP A 283 -5.46 5.99 17.71
N MET A 284 -4.65 5.57 16.73
CA MET A 284 -3.25 5.98 16.60
C MET A 284 -3.15 7.39 16.01
N LYS A 285 -2.69 8.36 16.80
CA LYS A 285 -2.66 9.78 16.42
C LYS A 285 -1.36 10.45 16.81
N VAL A 286 -1.21 11.70 16.35
CA VAL A 286 -0.19 12.63 16.84
C VAL A 286 -0.81 13.88 17.44
N ASP A 287 -0.25 14.36 18.54
CA ASP A 287 -0.51 15.68 19.11
C ASP A 287 0.62 16.63 18.73
N GLU A 288 0.43 17.39 17.66
CA GLU A 288 1.44 18.31 17.11
C GLU A 288 1.92 19.35 18.13
N SER A 289 1.10 19.69 19.13
CA SER A 289 1.50 20.65 20.18
C SER A 289 2.62 20.11 21.08
N LYS A 290 2.74 18.78 21.19
CA LYS A 290 3.74 18.09 22.01
C LYS A 290 4.98 17.70 21.21
N ARG A 291 4.98 17.88 19.89
CA ARG A 291 6.10 17.46 19.04
C ARG A 291 7.39 18.17 19.47
N PRO A 292 8.48 17.44 19.73
CA PRO A 292 9.76 18.06 20.07
C PRO A 292 10.19 19.02 18.96
N LYS A 293 10.43 20.29 19.32
CA LYS A 293 11.05 21.24 18.41
C LYS A 293 12.51 20.82 18.21
N GLU A 294 12.92 20.57 16.97
CA GLU A 294 14.32 20.25 16.67
C GLU A 294 15.23 21.33 17.29
N LYS A 295 16.15 20.93 18.17
CA LYS A 295 17.28 21.79 18.51
C LYS A 295 18.08 21.94 17.23
N GLN A 296 18.32 23.17 16.78
CA GLN A 296 19.30 23.46 15.72
C GLN A 296 20.69 22.99 16.19
N SER A 297 20.98 21.70 16.02
CA SER A 297 22.30 21.14 16.28
C SER A 297 23.07 21.21 14.97
N GLY A 298 24.17 21.96 14.97
CA GLY A 298 25.03 22.27 13.81
C GLY A 298 25.79 21.09 13.22
N ARG A 299 25.13 19.94 12.99
CA ARG A 299 25.61 18.89 12.10
C ARG A 299 24.72 18.87 10.87
N ILE A 300 25.30 19.37 9.79
CA ILE A 300 24.75 19.44 8.44
C ILE A 300 24.25 18.05 8.00
N ILE A 301 22.94 17.81 8.12
CA ILE A 301 22.20 16.90 7.24
C ILE A 301 21.10 17.75 6.57
N PRO A 302 21.40 18.41 5.44
CA PRO A 302 20.47 19.31 4.79
C PRO A 302 19.64 18.48 3.81
N ARG A 303 18.40 18.09 4.15
CA ARG A 303 17.33 17.92 3.12
C ARG A 303 15.89 17.60 3.54
N LEU A 304 15.55 17.25 4.78
CA LEU A 304 14.22 16.66 5.04
C LEU A 304 13.20 17.52 5.80
N VAL A 305 13.64 18.54 6.54
CA VAL A 305 12.74 19.44 7.28
C VAL A 305 11.87 20.29 6.34
N ASN A 306 12.36 20.57 5.13
CA ASN A 306 11.57 21.28 4.12
C ASN A 306 10.47 20.45 3.44
N SER A 307 10.32 19.15 3.73
CA SER A 307 9.35 18.30 3.00
C SER A 307 7.95 18.24 3.62
N LEU A 308 7.81 18.58 4.91
CA LEU A 308 6.50 18.59 5.58
C LEU A 308 5.80 19.96 5.46
N SER A 309 6.56 21.05 5.49
CA SER A 309 6.08 22.41 5.18
C SER A 309 5.83 22.63 3.68
N ARG A 310 6.55 21.93 2.78
CA ARG A 310 6.25 21.93 1.33
C ARG A 310 5.03 21.09 0.93
N MET A 311 4.39 20.37 1.84
CA MET A 311 3.04 19.83 1.57
C MET A 311 1.94 20.88 1.76
N GLU A 312 2.26 22.03 2.37
CA GLU A 312 1.35 23.18 2.53
C GLU A 312 1.58 24.28 1.49
N LEU A 313 2.75 24.28 0.85
CA LEU A 313 3.04 25.14 -0.30
C LEU A 313 3.15 24.23 -1.53
N TYR A 314 2.02 23.97 -2.20
CA TYR A 314 1.78 23.73 -3.65
C TYR A 314 0.46 22.97 -3.89
#